data_AF-A0A914DGJ5-F1
#
_entry.id   AF-A0A914DGJ5-F1
#
_cell.length_a   1.000
_cell.length_b   1.000
_cell.length_c   1.000
_cell.angle_alpha   90.00
_cell.angle_beta   90.00
_cell.angle_gamma   90.00
#
_symmetry.space_group_name_H-M   'P 1'
#
loop_
_entity.id
_entity.type
_entity.pdbx_description
1 polymer ?
#
loop_
_entity_poly.entity_id
_entity_poly.type
_entity_poly.pdbx_seq_one_letter_code
_entity_poly.pdbx_strand_id
1 'polypeptide(L)'
;MFYHFEKGHKAAEAFRDLNELFGEGTIGERQVRRWFERFKSGDTSLEDEGGRGRPSDFGDQALLDAVRRRTMVDWSTLNISANNQVVRLSSSSTASNKA
;
A
#
# COMPACT_ATOMS: atom_id res chain seq x y z
N MET A 1 -0.47 12.18 -20.96
CA MET A 1 -0.68 11.45 -22.23
C MET A 1 -2.10 11.50 -22.72
N PHE A 2 -3.08 11.05 -21.93
CA PHE A 2 -4.49 11.04 -22.37
C PHE A 2 -4.98 12.42 -22.86
N TYR A 3 -4.64 13.50 -22.14
CA TYR A 3 -4.92 14.87 -22.60
C TYR A 3 -4.43 15.17 -24.03
N HIS A 4 -3.21 14.76 -24.39
CA HIS A 4 -2.66 15.03 -25.74
C HIS A 4 -3.36 14.16 -26.80
N PHE A 5 -3.75 12.94 -26.42
CA PHE A 5 -4.54 12.06 -27.28
C PHE A 5 -5.93 12.66 -27.57
N GLU A 6 -6.64 13.18 -26.56
CA GLU A 6 -7.92 13.87 -26.75
C GLU A 6 -7.79 15.14 -27.61
N LYS A 7 -6.65 15.83 -27.52
CA LYS A 7 -6.33 16.97 -28.38
C LYS A 7 -5.96 16.57 -29.82
N GLY A 8 -5.93 15.28 -30.13
CA GLY A 8 -5.61 14.78 -31.46
C GLY A 8 -4.12 14.87 -31.82
N HIS A 9 -3.24 15.08 -30.84
CA HIS A 9 -1.79 15.08 -31.08
C HIS A 9 -1.35 13.70 -31.56
N LYS A 10 -0.25 13.64 -32.29
CA LYS A 10 0.44 12.39 -32.59
C LYS A 10 1.29 11.96 -31.39
N ALA A 11 1.57 10.66 -31.29
CA ALA A 11 2.44 10.11 -30.23
C ALA A 11 3.82 10.81 -30.18
N ALA A 12 4.39 11.15 -31.34
CA ALA A 12 5.67 11.85 -31.42
C ALA A 12 5.62 13.32 -30.96
N GLU A 13 4.47 14.00 -31.12
CA GLU A 13 4.24 15.33 -30.59
C GLU A 13 4.12 15.25 -29.08
N ALA A 14 3.26 14.36 -28.57
CA ALA A 14 3.13 14.14 -27.14
C ALA A 14 4.43 13.71 -26.46
N PHE A 15 5.27 12.91 -27.11
CA PHE A 15 6.59 12.55 -26.59
C PHE A 15 7.50 13.78 -26.39
N ARG A 16 7.52 14.68 -27.39
CA ARG A 16 8.33 15.91 -27.33
C ARG A 16 7.79 16.85 -26.26
N ASP A 17 6.49 17.13 -26.28
CA ASP A 17 5.84 18.03 -25.32
C ASP A 17 6.04 17.54 -23.87
N LEU A 18 5.91 16.23 -23.62
CA LEU A 18 6.10 15.66 -22.29
C LEU A 18 7.55 15.75 -21.81
N ASN A 19 8.52 15.45 -22.66
CA ASN A 19 9.93 15.57 -22.28
C ASN A 19 10.40 17.03 -22.20
N GLU A 20 9.78 17.95 -22.94
CA GLU A 20 10.04 19.39 -22.79
C GLU A 20 9.46 19.92 -21.47
N LEU A 21 8.26 19.50 -21.10
CA LEU A 21 7.58 19.96 -19.88
C LEU A 21 8.17 19.38 -18.59
N PHE A 22 8.54 18.10 -18.61
CA PHE A 22 8.99 17.37 -17.41
C PHE A 22 10.49 17.09 -17.36
N GLY A 23 11.20 17.34 -18.46
CA GLY A 23 12.64 17.08 -18.59
C GLY A 23 12.94 15.92 -19.54
N GLU A 24 14.07 16.03 -20.24
CA GLU A 24 14.49 15.05 -21.24
C GLU A 24 14.69 13.66 -20.61
N GLY A 25 14.13 12.63 -21.25
CA GLY A 25 14.21 11.26 -20.76
C GLY A 25 13.18 10.88 -19.69
N THR A 26 12.29 11.79 -19.28
CA THR A 26 11.19 11.49 -18.34
C THR A 26 10.33 10.34 -18.84
N ILE A 27 9.99 10.35 -20.13
CA ILE A 27 9.22 9.29 -20.76
C ILE A 27 9.87 8.82 -22.05
N GLY A 28 9.84 7.51 -22.27
CA GLY A 28 10.33 6.90 -23.51
C GLY A 28 9.27 6.91 -24.60
N GLU A 29 9.68 7.06 -25.85
CA GLU A 29 8.76 7.08 -27.01
C GLU A 29 7.91 5.81 -27.10
N ARG A 30 8.50 4.64 -26.78
CA ARG A 30 7.78 3.36 -26.71
C ARG A 30 6.65 3.37 -25.69
N GLN A 31 6.84 4.05 -24.56
CA GLN A 31 5.80 4.19 -23.54
C GLN A 31 4.65 5.05 -24.07
N VAL A 32 4.96 6.17 -24.73
CA VAL A 32 3.96 7.04 -25.35
C VAL A 32 3.13 6.29 -26.37
N ARG A 33 3.78 5.54 -27.25
CA ARG A 33 3.08 4.76 -28.27
C ARG A 33 2.15 3.71 -27.67
N ARG A 34 2.60 2.97 -26.65
CA ARG A 34 1.78 1.96 -25.95
C ARG A 34 0.53 2.59 -25.34
N TRP A 35 0.66 3.74 -24.67
CA TRP A 35 -0.49 4.47 -24.13
C TRP A 35 -1.46 4.92 -25.24
N PHE A 36 -0.95 5.43 -26.35
CA PHE A 36 -1.78 5.84 -27.49
C PHE A 36 -2.51 4.67 -28.14
N GLU A 37 -1.88 3.49 -28.23
CA GLU A 37 -2.54 2.25 -28.70
C GLU A 37 -3.67 1.84 -27.76
N ARG A 38 -3.44 1.90 -26.44
CA ARG A 38 -4.44 1.60 -25.40
C ARG A 38 -5.65 2.54 -25.49
N PHE A 39 -5.42 3.85 -25.65
CA PHE A 39 -6.50 4.82 -25.83
C PHE A 39 -7.28 4.61 -27.14
N LYS A 40 -6.60 4.21 -28.22
CA LYS A 40 -7.27 3.87 -29.49
C LYS A 40 -8.16 2.62 -29.39
N SER A 41 -7.82 1.67 -28.53
CA SER A 41 -8.69 0.52 -28.25
C SER A 41 -9.88 0.84 -27.34
N GLY A 42 -10.02 2.10 -26.90
CA GLY A 42 -11.10 2.55 -26.03
C GLY A 42 -10.83 2.35 -24.54
N ASP A 43 -9.66 1.83 -24.16
CA ASP A 43 -9.24 1.75 -22.76
C ASP A 43 -8.61 3.09 -22.37
N THR A 44 -9.38 3.90 -21.67
CA THR A 44 -8.97 5.21 -21.15
C THR A 44 -8.53 5.15 -19.69
N SER A 45 -8.47 3.96 -19.09
CA SER A 45 -8.02 3.79 -17.71
C SER A 45 -6.55 4.19 -17.58
N LEU A 46 -6.27 5.05 -16.61
CA LEU A 46 -4.91 5.45 -16.25
C LEU A 46 -4.29 4.54 -15.19
N GLU A 47 -5.08 3.60 -14.65
CA GLU A 47 -4.59 2.59 -13.72
C GLU A 47 -3.58 1.68 -14.43
N ASP A 48 -2.54 1.29 -13.70
CA ASP A 48 -1.64 0.24 -14.15
C ASP A 48 -2.44 -1.04 -14.31
N GLU A 49 -2.14 -1.80 -15.36
CA GLU A 49 -2.67 -3.15 -15.46
C GLU A 49 -2.12 -3.92 -14.26
N GLY A 50 -2.98 -4.65 -13.55
CA GLY A 50 -2.57 -5.47 -12.40
C GLY A 50 -1.27 -6.17 -12.72
N GLY A 51 -0.20 -5.75 -12.05
CA GLY A 51 1.15 -6.06 -12.50
C GLY A 51 1.34 -7.56 -12.65
N ARG A 52 2.19 -7.97 -13.59
CA ARG A 52 2.73 -9.35 -13.62
C ARG A 52 3.70 -9.53 -12.46
N GLY A 53 3.26 -9.28 -11.23
CA GLY A 53 4.00 -9.64 -10.05
C GLY A 53 4.27 -11.14 -10.07
N ARG A 54 5.44 -11.55 -9.57
CA ARG A 54 5.66 -12.96 -9.27
C ARG A 54 4.54 -13.40 -8.32
N PRO A 55 3.80 -14.48 -8.61
CA PRO A 55 2.88 -15.05 -7.65
C PRO A 55 3.66 -15.28 -6.34
N SER A 56 3.19 -14.71 -5.24
CA SER A 56 3.80 -14.97 -3.95
C SER A 56 3.66 -16.46 -3.64
N ASP A 57 4.76 -17.12 -3.27
CA ASP A 57 4.74 -18.54 -2.88
C ASP A 57 3.90 -18.76 -1.59
N PHE A 58 3.61 -17.68 -0.86
CA PHE A 58 2.82 -17.69 0.37
C PHE A 58 1.64 -16.73 0.24
N GLY A 59 0.44 -17.19 0.62
CA GLY A 59 -0.75 -16.35 0.66
C GLY A 59 -0.71 -15.31 1.78
N ASP A 60 -1.40 -14.20 1.59
CA ASP A 60 -1.48 -13.09 2.55
C ASP A 60 -1.90 -13.55 3.95
N GLN A 61 -2.78 -14.55 4.04
CA GLN A 61 -3.19 -15.13 5.32
C GLN A 61 -2.02 -15.80 6.07
N ALA A 62 -1.14 -16.52 5.36
CA ALA A 62 0.02 -17.15 5.97
C ALA A 62 1.03 -16.10 6.47
N LEU A 63 1.17 -14.99 5.74
CA LEU A 63 1.98 -13.85 6.15
C LEU A 63 1.38 -13.19 7.41
N LEU A 64 0.09 -12.89 7.40
CA LEU A 64 -0.63 -12.29 8.52
C LEU A 64 -0.55 -13.17 9.77
N ASP A 65 -0.70 -14.49 9.61
CA ASP A 65 -0.55 -15.46 10.69
C ASP A 65 0.88 -15.49 11.25
N ALA A 66 1.90 -15.45 10.39
CA ALA A 66 3.29 -15.41 10.80
C ALA A 66 3.63 -14.13 11.58
N VAL A 67 3.13 -12.98 11.11
CA VAL A 67 3.27 -11.70 11.81
C VAL A 67 2.56 -11.75 13.16
N ARG A 68 1.31 -12.22 13.18
CA ARG A 68 0.52 -12.35 14.42
C ARG A 68 1.17 -13.29 15.43
N ARG A 69 1.73 -14.43 15.01
CA ARG A 69 2.46 -15.35 15.89
C ARG A 69 3.72 -14.71 16.46
N ARG A 70 4.42 -13.89 15.67
CA ARG A 70 5.60 -13.15 16.12
C ARG A 70 5.27 -12.03 17.10
N THR A 71 4.13 -11.35 16.92
CA THR A 71 3.68 -10.25 17.79
C THR A 71 2.90 -10.72 19.03
N MET A 72 2.35 -11.94 19.03
CA MET A 72 1.67 -12.55 20.19
C MET A 72 2.59 -12.69 21.40
N VAL A 73 3.89 -12.95 21.19
CA VAL A 73 4.87 -13.12 22.28
C VAL A 73 5.19 -11.79 22.97
N ASP A 74 4.96 -10.65 22.30
CA ASP A 74 5.25 -9.31 22.84
C ASP A 74 4.03 -8.72 23.59
N TRP A 75 2.84 -8.76 22.98
CA TRP A 75 1.63 -8.13 23.56
C TRP A 75 1.04 -8.87 24.77
N SER A 76 1.11 -10.20 24.78
CA SER A 76 0.61 -11.00 25.93
C SER A 76 1.52 -10.87 27.16
N THR A 77 2.83 -10.72 26.95
CA THR A 77 3.83 -10.55 28.01
C THR A 77 3.70 -9.18 28.69
N LEU A 78 3.41 -8.13 27.93
CA LEU A 78 3.11 -6.79 28.46
C LEU A 78 1.78 -6.74 29.22
N ASN A 79 0.75 -7.46 28.76
CA ASN A 79 -0.57 -7.47 29.38
C ASN A 79 -0.63 -8.24 30.72
N ILE A 80 0.23 -9.26 30.91
CA ILE A 80 0.33 -9.97 32.20
C ILE A 80 1.01 -9.08 33.27
N SER A 81 2.02 -8.29 32.88
CA SER A 81 2.69 -7.34 33.78
C SER A 81 1.75 -6.20 34.22
N ALA A 82 0.96 -5.66 33.30
CA ALA A 82 -0.04 -4.62 33.60
C ALA A 82 -1.13 -5.11 34.56
N ASN A 83 -1.65 -6.33 34.37
CA ASN A 83 -2.73 -6.86 35.19
C ASN A 83 -2.29 -7.33 36.59
N ASN A 84 -1.03 -7.71 36.79
CA ASN A 84 -0.51 -8.05 38.12
C ASN A 84 -0.24 -6.82 39.02
N GLN A 85 -0.22 -5.60 38.45
CA GLN A 85 -0.20 -4.35 39.23
C GLN A 85 -1.60 -3.92 39.65
N VAL A 86 -2.61 -4.15 38.80
CA VAL A 86 -4.00 -3.80 39.10
C VAL A 86 -4.60 -4.71 40.18
N VAL A 87 -4.28 -6.00 40.18
CA VAL A 87 -4.80 -6.96 41.17
C VAL A 87 -4.22 -6.75 42.57
N ARG A 88 -2.99 -6.20 42.69
CA ARG A 88 -2.37 -5.93 44.01
C ARG A 88 -2.95 -4.73 44.75
N LEU A 89 -3.55 -3.76 44.04
CA LEU A 89 -4.17 -2.59 44.68
C LEU A 89 -5.58 -2.86 45.20
N SER A 90 -6.28 -3.86 44.65
CA SER A 90 -7.65 -4.21 45.07
C SER A 90 -7.71 -5.03 46.37
N SER A 91 -6.61 -5.68 46.78
CA SER A 91 -6.57 -6.49 48.01
C SER A 91 -6.31 -5.68 49.29
N SER A 92 -5.96 -4.39 49.20
CA SER A 92 -5.64 -3.55 50.37
C SER A 92 -6.85 -2.83 51.00
N SER A 93 -8.05 -2.90 50.42
CA SER A 93 -9.22 -2.14 50.89
C SER A 93 -10.31 -2.96 51.60
N THR A 94 -9.99 -4.16 52.12
CA THR A 94 -10.94 -4.91 52.96
C THR A 94 -10.26 -5.46 54.22
N ALA A 95 -9.67 -4.59 55.02
CA ALA A 95 -9.32 -4.89 56.41
C ALA A 95 -9.24 -3.61 57.26
N SER A 96 -10.39 -3.06 57.65
CA SER A 96 -10.56 -2.51 59.00
C SER A 96 -12.03 -2.36 59.34
N ASN A 97 -12.55 -3.36 60.04
CA ASN A 97 -13.85 -3.40 60.67
C ASN A 97 -13.78 -2.67 62.03
N LYS A 98 -14.90 -2.01 62.38
CA LYS A 98 -15.52 -2.06 63.73
C LYS A 98 -14.81 -1.37 64.90
N ALA A 99 -15.39 -0.24 65.33
CA ALA A 99 -15.55 0.15 66.73
C ALA A 99 -16.86 0.93 66.87
#